data_AF-A0A816C117-F1
#
_entry.id   AF-A0A816C117-F1
#
_cell.length_a   1.000
_cell.length_b   1.000
_cell.length_c   1.000
_cell.angle_alpha   90.00
_cell.angle_beta   90.00
_cell.angle_gamma   90.00
#
_symmetry.space_group_name_H-M   'P 1'
#
loop_
_entity.id
_entity.type
_entity.pdbx_description
1 polymer ?
#
loop_
_entity_poly.entity_id
_entity_poly.type
_entity_poly.pdbx_seq_one_letter_code
_entity_poly.pdbx_strand_id
1 'polypeptide(L)'
;IIRQLKITQLKPSEIIATIFTCSIRQFVSIIFAFLLYTTLVDEQHPYYKKYLKKILSFHLFTPLAKLSYSVYLLHFRIASDLVYKGPLYKLLTVHIDLATSICFIFTLIISLLIGCIWYCFVEQPFLRLTNNLFHLATSPSKDEQQSLIDNNSLGLKKEK
;
A
#
# COMPACT_ATOMS: atom_id res chain seq x y z
N ILE A 1 33.28 15.25 9.44
CA ILE A 1 34.35 16.02 8.75
C ILE A 1 34.87 15.29 7.51
N ILE A 2 35.19 13.99 7.56
CA ILE A 2 35.69 13.21 6.39
C ILE A 2 34.69 13.13 5.21
N ARG A 3 33.36 13.15 5.43
CA ARG A 3 32.36 13.15 4.34
C ARG A 3 32.29 14.45 3.53
N GLN A 4 32.69 15.59 4.10
CA GLN A 4 32.62 16.89 3.41
C GLN A 4 33.75 17.07 2.38
N LEU A 5 34.86 16.35 2.53
CA LEU A 5 36.02 16.43 1.62
C LEU A 5 35.89 15.60 0.33
N LYS A 6 34.90 14.71 0.23
CA LYS A 6 34.72 13.85 -0.95
C LYS A 6 33.81 14.46 -2.03
N ILE A 7 33.07 15.53 -1.70
CA ILE A 7 32.12 16.18 -2.62
C ILE A 7 32.86 17.00 -3.69
N THR A 8 34.06 17.49 -3.39
CA THR A 8 34.86 18.33 -4.30
C THR A 8 35.58 17.57 -5.42
N GLN A 9 35.42 16.24 -5.52
CA GLN A 9 36.05 15.39 -6.55
C GLN A 9 35.02 14.65 -7.42
N LEU A 10 33.74 15.06 -7.41
CA LEU A 10 32.75 14.47 -8.34
C LEU A 10 33.02 14.97 -9.76
N LYS A 11 33.02 14.04 -10.73
CA LYS A 11 33.14 14.42 -12.14
C LYS A 11 31.88 15.18 -12.56
N PRO A 12 31.97 16.22 -13.42
CA PRO A 12 30.80 16.94 -13.92
C PRO A 12 29.72 16.01 -14.51
N SER A 13 30.12 14.89 -15.13
CA SER A 13 29.23 13.87 -15.66
C SER A 13 28.36 13.20 -14.57
N GLU A 14 28.90 12.95 -13.39
CA GLU A 14 28.16 12.31 -12.27
C GLU A 14 27.14 13.26 -11.66
N ILE A 15 27.48 14.56 -11.60
CA ILE A 15 26.57 15.61 -11.14
C ILE A 15 25.38 15.72 -12.10
N ILE A 16 25.63 15.78 -13.42
CA ILE A 16 24.58 15.85 -14.43
C ILE A 16 23.67 14.61 -14.36
N ALA A 17 24.24 13.41 -14.26
CA ALA A 17 23.48 12.17 -14.12
C ALA A 17 22.58 12.20 -12.88
N THR A 18 23.11 12.67 -11.73
CA THR A 18 22.35 12.77 -10.48
C THR A 18 21.18 13.74 -10.59
N ILE A 19 21.40 14.93 -11.18
CA ILE A 19 20.34 15.92 -11.40
C ILE A 19 19.27 15.36 -12.33
N PHE A 20 19.68 14.70 -13.40
CA PHE A 20 18.76 14.09 -14.37
C PHE A 20 17.91 12.99 -13.73
N THR A 21 18.52 12.07 -12.99
CA THR A 21 17.80 11.01 -12.25
C THR A 21 16.84 11.59 -11.22
N CYS A 22 17.25 12.61 -10.47
CA CYS A 22 16.37 13.31 -9.52
C CYS A 22 15.19 13.98 -10.24
N SER A 23 15.43 14.62 -11.39
CA SER A 23 14.39 15.31 -12.17
C SER A 23 13.37 14.33 -12.73
N ILE A 24 13.82 13.21 -13.31
CA ILE A 24 12.93 12.13 -13.77
C ILE A 24 12.08 11.61 -12.62
N ARG A 25 12.70 11.31 -11.47
CA ARG A 25 11.98 10.81 -10.29
C ARG A 25 10.90 11.79 -9.85
N GLN A 26 11.20 13.07 -9.80
CA GLN A 26 10.24 14.10 -9.41
C GLN A 26 9.09 14.21 -10.42
N PHE A 27 9.41 14.19 -11.70
CA PHE A 27 8.41 14.25 -12.78
C PHE A 27 7.46 13.04 -12.74
N VAL A 28 8.01 11.83 -12.58
CA VAL A 28 7.21 10.60 -12.40
C VAL A 28 6.31 10.73 -11.18
N SER A 29 6.82 11.24 -10.05
CA SER A 29 6.01 11.45 -8.84
C SER A 29 4.86 12.43 -9.06
N ILE A 30 5.06 13.50 -9.82
CA ILE A 30 4.00 14.48 -10.15
C ILE A 30 2.93 13.82 -11.03
N ILE A 31 3.34 13.01 -12.02
CA ILE A 31 2.40 12.26 -12.85
C ILE A 31 1.56 11.31 -12.01
N PHE A 32 2.18 10.53 -11.11
CA PHE A 32 1.45 9.63 -10.23
C PHE A 32 0.50 10.37 -9.29
N ALA A 33 0.94 11.49 -8.71
CA ALA A 33 0.09 12.32 -7.87
C ALA A 33 -1.11 12.88 -8.66
N PHE A 34 -0.90 13.32 -9.89
CA PHE A 34 -1.98 13.77 -10.77
C PHE A 34 -2.94 12.64 -11.11
N LEU A 35 -2.44 11.44 -11.46
CA LEU A 35 -3.29 10.27 -11.71
C LEU A 35 -4.13 9.93 -10.48
N LEU A 36 -3.53 9.86 -9.29
CA LEU A 36 -4.25 9.62 -8.04
C LEU A 36 -5.29 10.70 -7.78
N TYR A 37 -4.94 11.97 -7.95
CA TYR A 37 -5.88 13.08 -7.82
C TYR A 37 -7.09 12.90 -8.74
N THR A 38 -6.88 12.61 -10.03
CA THR A 38 -8.00 12.39 -10.97
C THR A 38 -8.91 11.21 -10.61
N THR A 39 -8.42 10.26 -9.81
CA THR A 39 -9.21 9.12 -9.32
C THR A 39 -9.95 9.38 -8.01
N LEU A 40 -9.47 10.34 -7.21
CA LEU A 40 -10.03 10.71 -5.90
C LEU A 40 -11.12 11.78 -6.00
N VAL A 41 -11.08 12.59 -7.06
CA VAL A 41 -12.00 13.71 -7.28
C VAL A 41 -13.39 13.21 -7.68
N ASP A 42 -14.42 13.95 -7.24
CA ASP A 42 -15.83 13.69 -7.54
C ASP A 42 -16.14 13.67 -9.04
N GLU A 43 -17.19 12.92 -9.40
CA GLU A 43 -17.57 12.68 -10.81
C GLU A 43 -18.00 13.95 -11.56
N GLN A 44 -18.35 15.02 -10.83
CA GLN A 44 -18.75 16.31 -11.39
C GLN A 44 -17.58 17.20 -11.83
N HIS A 45 -16.35 16.87 -11.43
CA HIS A 45 -15.19 17.72 -11.73
C HIS A 45 -14.67 17.51 -13.16
N PRO A 46 -14.20 18.56 -13.87
CA PRO A 46 -13.69 18.45 -15.25
C PRO A 46 -12.48 17.52 -15.45
N TYR A 47 -11.77 17.17 -14.36
CA TYR A 47 -10.59 16.29 -14.41
C TYR A 47 -10.92 14.83 -14.13
N TYR A 48 -12.20 14.51 -13.86
CA TYR A 48 -12.62 13.14 -13.62
C TYR A 48 -12.47 12.30 -14.90
N LYS A 49 -11.80 11.15 -14.77
CA LYS A 49 -11.58 10.20 -15.87
C LYS A 49 -12.16 8.83 -15.51
N LYS A 50 -13.32 8.51 -16.09
CA LYS A 50 -14.05 7.25 -15.84
C LYS A 50 -13.22 5.99 -16.10
N TYR A 51 -12.33 6.00 -17.09
CA TYR A 51 -11.48 4.84 -17.41
C TYR A 51 -10.44 4.56 -16.32
N LEU A 52 -9.85 5.59 -15.70
CA LEU A 52 -8.88 5.42 -14.62
C LEU A 52 -9.54 4.81 -13.39
N LYS A 53 -10.74 5.30 -13.03
CA LYS A 53 -11.54 4.68 -11.95
C LYS A 53 -11.81 3.21 -12.24
N LYS A 54 -12.24 2.86 -13.46
CA LYS A 54 -12.46 1.46 -13.85
C LYS A 54 -11.20 0.59 -13.72
N ILE A 55 -10.04 1.11 -14.11
CA ILE A 55 -8.76 0.40 -13.98
C ILE A 55 -8.41 0.22 -12.50
N LEU A 56 -8.46 1.28 -11.69
CA LEU A 56 -8.14 1.19 -10.25
C LEU A 56 -9.15 0.35 -9.46
N SER A 57 -10.40 0.29 -9.91
CA SER A 57 -11.44 -0.55 -9.31
C SER A 57 -11.32 -2.04 -9.70
N PHE A 58 -10.30 -2.45 -10.46
CA PHE A 58 -10.08 -3.88 -10.69
C PHE A 58 -9.84 -4.61 -9.37
N HIS A 59 -10.45 -5.78 -9.22
CA HIS A 59 -10.36 -6.60 -8.01
C HIS A 59 -8.92 -6.93 -7.61
N LEU A 60 -7.96 -6.92 -8.55
CA LEU A 60 -6.54 -7.15 -8.31
C LEU A 60 -5.83 -5.99 -7.60
N PHE A 61 -6.27 -4.74 -7.78
CA PHE A 61 -5.61 -3.60 -7.14
C PHE A 61 -5.89 -3.52 -5.64
N THR A 62 -7.03 -4.04 -5.18
CA THR A 62 -7.36 -4.05 -3.75
C THR A 62 -6.38 -4.90 -2.92
N PRO A 63 -6.16 -6.19 -3.20
CA PRO A 63 -5.16 -6.99 -2.48
C PRO A 63 -3.74 -6.49 -2.71
N LEU A 64 -3.44 -5.96 -3.91
CA LEU A 64 -2.13 -5.39 -4.20
C LEU A 64 -1.85 -4.13 -3.35
N ALA A 65 -2.86 -3.27 -3.17
CA ALA A 65 -2.75 -2.08 -2.32
C ALA A 65 -2.53 -2.45 -0.85
N LYS A 66 -3.27 -3.45 -0.34
CA LYS A 66 -3.08 -3.98 1.02
C LYS A 66 -1.69 -4.59 1.21
N LEU A 67 -1.23 -5.38 0.24
CA LEU A 67 0.12 -5.96 0.26
C LEU A 67 1.19 -4.87 0.22
N SER A 68 1.04 -3.88 -0.65
CA SER A 68 1.95 -2.73 -0.76
C SER A 68 2.04 -1.97 0.57
N TYR A 69 0.90 -1.75 1.25
CA TYR A 69 0.87 -1.13 2.57
C TYR A 69 1.59 -1.96 3.64
N SER A 70 1.38 -3.27 3.67
CA SER A 70 2.09 -4.18 4.57
C SER A 70 3.61 -4.16 4.34
N VAL A 71 4.04 -4.21 3.07
CA VAL A 71 5.46 -4.10 2.70
C VAL A 71 6.01 -2.74 3.10
N TYR A 72 5.26 -1.66 2.91
CA TYR A 72 5.67 -0.33 3.32
C TYR A 72 5.94 -0.23 4.83
N LEU A 73 5.13 -0.86 5.68
CA LEU A 73 5.38 -0.87 7.13
C LEU A 73 6.61 -1.73 7.51
N LEU A 74 6.80 -2.87 6.84
CA LEU A 74 7.83 -3.84 7.22
C LEU A 74 9.21 -3.57 6.61
N HIS A 75 9.27 -3.02 5.39
CA HIS A 75 10.54 -2.89 4.67
C HIS A 75 11.55 -2.03 5.42
N PHE A 76 11.12 -0.96 6.11
CA PHE A 76 12.04 -0.10 6.86
C PHE A 76 12.66 -0.83 8.05
N ARG A 77 11.86 -1.67 8.73
CA ARG A 77 12.35 -2.50 9.84
C ARG A 77 13.30 -3.59 9.34
N ILE A 78 12.94 -4.29 8.27
CA ILE A 78 13.77 -5.32 7.64
C ILE A 78 15.07 -4.71 7.12
N ALA A 79 15.00 -3.56 6.44
CA ALA A 79 16.19 -2.83 5.99
C ALA A 79 17.08 -2.45 7.18
N SER A 80 16.48 -1.95 8.27
CA SER A 80 17.23 -1.59 9.48
C SER A 80 17.97 -2.81 10.07
N ASP A 81 17.24 -3.91 10.28
CA ASP A 81 17.80 -5.10 10.93
C ASP A 81 18.78 -5.85 10.00
N LEU A 82 18.52 -5.93 8.69
CA LEU A 82 19.34 -6.67 7.74
C LEU A 82 20.59 -5.89 7.29
N VAL A 83 20.47 -4.57 7.10
CA VAL A 83 21.58 -3.72 6.60
C VAL A 83 22.46 -3.20 7.73
N TYR A 84 21.90 -2.73 8.84
CA TYR A 84 22.69 -2.10 9.91
C TYR A 84 23.18 -3.09 10.97
N LYS A 85 22.42 -4.15 11.26
CA LYS A 85 22.79 -5.17 12.26
C LYS A 85 23.12 -6.53 11.65
N GLY A 86 22.81 -6.72 10.37
CA GLY A 86 22.87 -8.01 9.70
C GLY A 86 24.14 -8.27 8.89
N PRO A 87 24.18 -9.41 8.17
CA PRO A 87 25.34 -9.84 7.41
C PRO A 87 25.68 -8.90 6.24
N LEU A 88 24.71 -8.12 5.76
CA LEU A 88 24.87 -7.18 4.65
C LEU A 88 25.68 -5.93 5.04
N TYR A 89 25.84 -5.66 6.33
CA TYR A 89 26.68 -4.57 6.82
C TYR A 89 28.11 -4.66 6.26
N LYS A 90 28.67 -5.88 6.24
CA LYS A 90 30.02 -6.12 5.70
C LYS A 90 30.09 -5.82 4.21
N LEU A 91 29.05 -6.16 3.44
CA LEU A 91 29.01 -5.89 2.01
C LEU A 91 28.98 -4.39 1.70
N LEU A 92 28.23 -3.62 2.50
CA LEU A 92 28.14 -2.17 2.39
C LEU A 92 29.48 -1.47 2.65
N THR A 93 30.34 -2.04 3.51
CA THR A 93 31.67 -1.47 3.80
C THR A 93 32.67 -1.60 2.65
N VAL A 94 32.48 -2.57 1.74
CA VAL A 94 33.45 -2.85 0.66
C VAL A 94 33.14 -2.03 -0.59
N HIS A 95 31.89 -2.03 -1.08
CA HIS A 95 31.49 -1.31 -2.29
C HIS A 95 30.09 -0.72 -2.15
N ILE A 96 30.00 0.55 -1.73
CA ILE A 96 28.72 1.20 -1.42
C ILE A 96 27.75 1.17 -2.61
N ASP A 97 28.18 1.56 -3.82
CA ASP A 97 27.23 1.74 -4.94
C ASP A 97 26.63 0.42 -5.45
N LEU A 98 27.46 -0.61 -5.64
CA LEU A 98 27.01 -1.92 -6.08
C LEU A 98 26.26 -2.66 -4.96
N ALA A 99 26.79 -2.62 -3.73
CA ALA A 99 26.16 -3.30 -2.59
C ALA A 99 24.79 -2.69 -2.28
N THR A 100 24.62 -1.37 -2.37
CA THR A 100 23.32 -0.73 -2.09
C THR A 100 22.25 -1.20 -3.08
N SER A 101 22.58 -1.33 -4.36
CA SER A 101 21.64 -1.80 -5.39
C SER A 101 21.23 -3.26 -5.18
N ILE A 102 22.19 -4.14 -4.90
CA ILE A 102 21.92 -5.57 -4.63
C ILE A 102 21.15 -5.74 -3.32
N CYS A 103 21.57 -5.05 -2.25
CA CYS A 103 20.90 -5.09 -0.96
C CYS A 103 19.47 -4.56 -1.05
N PHE A 104 19.21 -3.53 -1.88
CA PHE A 104 17.88 -3.00 -2.10
C PHE A 104 16.95 -4.05 -2.71
N ILE A 105 17.36 -4.70 -3.81
CA ILE A 105 16.56 -5.75 -4.46
C ILE A 105 16.29 -6.91 -3.50
N PHE A 106 17.31 -7.35 -2.77
CA PHE A 106 17.18 -8.47 -1.84
C PHE A 106 16.26 -8.13 -0.65
N THR A 107 16.41 -6.93 -0.08
CA THR A 107 15.54 -6.42 0.99
C THR A 107 14.09 -6.31 0.49
N LEU A 108 13.88 -5.86 -0.74
CA LEU A 108 12.56 -5.76 -1.35
C LEU A 108 11.92 -7.15 -1.47
N ILE A 109 12.62 -8.14 -2.02
CA ILE A 109 12.11 -9.52 -2.17
C ILE A 109 11.76 -10.12 -0.80
N ILE A 110 12.65 -10.00 0.20
CA ILE A 110 12.40 -10.52 1.55
C ILE A 110 11.22 -9.80 2.19
N SER A 111 11.14 -8.47 2.08
CA SER A 111 10.03 -7.70 2.63
C SER A 111 8.69 -8.06 1.99
N LEU A 112 8.67 -8.37 0.70
CA LEU A 112 7.49 -8.84 -0.01
C LEU A 112 7.06 -10.23 0.48
N LEU A 113 8.01 -11.15 0.66
CA LEU A 113 7.72 -12.50 1.18
C LEU A 113 7.18 -12.44 2.61
N ILE A 114 7.84 -11.71 3.51
CA ILE A 114 7.40 -11.56 4.89
C ILE A 114 6.06 -10.82 4.96
N GLY A 115 5.88 -9.77 4.16
CA GLY A 115 4.61 -9.04 4.07
C GLY A 115 3.46 -9.93 3.56
N CYS A 116 3.74 -10.81 2.59
CA CYS A 116 2.75 -11.77 2.09
C CYS A 116 2.35 -12.80 3.16
N ILE A 117 3.32 -13.35 3.89
CA ILE A 117 3.07 -14.26 5.01
C ILE A 117 2.26 -13.53 6.08
N TRP A 118 2.67 -12.33 6.48
CA TRP A 118 1.96 -11.52 7.48
C TRP A 118 0.52 -11.23 7.07
N TYR A 119 0.29 -10.82 5.82
CA TYR A 119 -1.03 -10.58 5.29
C TYR A 119 -1.92 -11.84 5.35
N CYS A 120 -1.40 -12.99 4.94
CA CYS A 120 -2.13 -14.25 4.93
C CYS A 120 -2.45 -14.78 6.32
N PHE A 121 -1.51 -14.67 7.27
CA PHE A 121 -1.63 -15.26 8.60
C PHE A 121 -2.21 -14.32 9.66
N VAL A 122 -2.03 -13.01 9.52
CA VAL A 122 -2.48 -12.01 10.50
C VAL A 122 -3.62 -11.19 9.94
N GLU A 123 -3.45 -10.53 8.79
CA GLU A 123 -4.47 -9.58 8.32
C GLU A 123 -5.77 -10.28 7.89
N GLN A 124 -5.68 -11.37 7.13
CA GLN A 124 -6.85 -12.14 6.67
C GLN A 124 -7.78 -12.65 7.78
N PRO A 125 -7.30 -13.35 8.83
CA PRO A 125 -8.20 -13.82 9.89
C PRO A 125 -8.82 -12.69 10.68
N PHE A 126 -8.08 -11.60 10.95
CA PHE A 126 -8.63 -10.42 11.62
C PHE A 126 -9.69 -9.73 10.77
N LEU A 127 -9.53 -9.67 9.45
CA LEU A 127 -10.55 -9.15 8.54
C LEU A 127 -11.84 -9.97 8.62
N ARG A 128 -11.72 -11.31 8.62
CA ARG A 128 -12.87 -12.21 8.75
C ARG A 128 -13.57 -12.06 10.09
N LEU A 129 -12.78 -11.97 11.18
CA LEU A 129 -13.31 -11.77 12.53
C LEU A 129 -14.07 -10.45 12.65
N THR A 130 -13.49 -9.36 12.13
CA THR A 130 -14.10 -8.02 12.16
C THR A 130 -15.39 -7.99 11.36
N ASN A 131 -15.40 -8.57 10.16
CA ASN A 131 -16.61 -8.65 9.34
C ASN A 131 -17.73 -9.41 10.03
N ASN A 132 -17.42 -10.54 10.69
CA ASN A 132 -18.40 -11.31 11.44
C ASN A 132 -18.95 -10.52 12.64
N LEU A 133 -18.07 -9.82 13.37
CA LEU A 133 -18.47 -9.04 14.54
C LEU A 133 -19.37 -7.86 14.17
N PHE A 134 -19.06 -7.14 13.10
CA PHE A 134 -19.91 -6.05 12.61
C PHE A 134 -21.22 -6.54 12.00
N HIS A 135 -21.22 -7.69 11.32
CA HIS A 135 -22.46 -8.29 10.80
C HIS A 135 -23.40 -8.71 11.94
N LEU A 136 -22.87 -9.19 13.06
CA LEU A 136 -23.67 -9.47 14.25
C LEU A 136 -24.23 -8.20 14.88
N ALA A 137 -23.47 -7.09 14.88
CA ALA A 137 -23.93 -5.82 15.41
C ALA A 137 -25.01 -5.14 14.55
N THR A 138 -25.06 -5.43 13.25
CA THR A 138 -26.01 -4.82 12.29
C THR A 138 -27.15 -5.75 11.87
N SER A 139 -27.07 -7.04 12.16
CA SER A 139 -28.21 -7.93 11.95
C SER A 139 -29.30 -7.54 12.95
N PRO A 140 -30.48 -7.05 12.51
CA PRO A 140 -31.60 -6.83 13.41
C PRO A 140 -31.89 -8.14 14.14
N SER A 141 -32.21 -8.05 15.43
CA SER A 141 -32.47 -9.26 16.22
C SER A 141 -33.56 -10.06 15.51
N LYS A 142 -33.47 -11.40 15.55
CA LYS A 142 -34.50 -12.25 14.93
C LYS A 142 -35.90 -11.91 15.47
N ASP A 143 -35.97 -11.42 16.70
CA ASP A 143 -37.21 -10.97 17.34
C ASP A 143 -37.79 -9.71 16.67
N GLU A 144 -36.93 -8.79 16.22
CA GLU A 144 -37.33 -7.59 15.49
C GLU A 144 -37.82 -7.94 14.07
N GLN A 145 -37.14 -8.86 13.39
CA GLN A 145 -37.62 -9.40 12.09
C GLN A 145 -38.96 -10.13 12.22
N GLN A 146 -39.15 -10.91 13.29
CA GLN A 146 -40.41 -11.62 13.54
C GLN A 146 -41.55 -10.64 13.80
N SER A 147 -41.33 -9.58 14.58
CA SER A 147 -42.34 -8.54 14.85
C SER A 147 -42.79 -7.80 13.58
N LEU A 148 -41.89 -7.58 12.61
CA LEU A 148 -42.22 -6.95 11.34
C LEU A 148 -43.07 -7.88 10.44
N ILE A 149 -42.79 -9.18 10.45
CA ILE A 149 -43.58 -10.18 9.72
C ILE A 149 -44.99 -10.28 10.32
N ASP A 150 -45.10 -10.32 11.65
CA ASP A 150 -46.38 -10.43 12.34
C ASP A 150 -47.25 -9.18 12.12
N ASN A 151 -46.66 -7.98 12.17
CA ASN A 151 -47.37 -6.72 11.89
C ASN A 151 -47.87 -6.62 10.44
N ASN A 152 -47.08 -7.06 9.45
CA ASN A 152 -47.52 -7.09 8.06
C ASN A 152 -48.63 -8.12 7.81
N SER A 153 -48.62 -9.26 8.53
CA SER A 153 -49.69 -10.27 8.43
C SER A 153 -51.03 -9.78 8.98
N LEU A 154 -51.01 -8.93 10.01
CA LEU A 154 -52.20 -8.32 10.61
C LEU A 154 -52.82 -7.21 9.74
N GLY A 155 -52.00 -6.46 8.99
CA GLY A 155 -52.48 -5.44 8.04
C GLY A 155 -53.31 -6.03 6.91
N LEU A 156 -52.86 -7.15 6.32
CA LEU A 156 -53.54 -7.85 5.22
C LEU A 156 -54.89 -8.46 5.60
N LYS A 157 -55.17 -8.65 6.90
CA LYS A 157 -56.42 -9.26 7.37
C LYS A 157 -57.55 -8.24 7.59
N LYS A 158 -57.26 -6.93 7.57
CA LYS A 158 -58.26 -5.86 7.75
C LYS A 158 -58.87 -5.34 6.44
N GLU A 159 -58.37 -5.76 5.29
CA GLU A 159 -58.88 -5.34 3.96
C GLU A 159 -59.85 -6.35 3.30
N LYS A 160 -60.34 -7.34 4.05
CA LYS A 160 -61.40 -8.26 3.59
C LYS A 160 -62.60 -8.19 4.53
#